data_AF-A0A4V2S5N5-F1
#
_entry.id   AF-A0A4V2S5N5-F1
#
_cell.length_a   1.000
_cell.length_b   1.000
_cell.length_c   1.000
_cell.angle_alpha   90.00
_cell.angle_beta   90.00
_cell.angle_gamma   90.00
#
_symmetry.space_group_name_H-M   'P 1'
#
loop_
_entity.id
_entity.type
_entity.pdbx_description
1 polymer ?
#
loop_
_entity_poly.entity_id
_entity_poly.type
_entity_poly.pdbx_seq_one_letter_code
_entity_poly.pdbx_strand_id
1 'polypeptide(L)'
;MTWLDATAGYQLRLEHGKVVCRNAKGKQLASVPASLKEDARVVQLRQLAEWLERHESECRETVDRWMVRSLPVPTAAVVEVWPDPAWRDALHDLVVTVDGESGFLRDAVGGRGVGVVTVDGDTVWSNPELVGIPHPVLLADLDELREFGAELGVEQKVQQLFRQTFAKDERKPGANAVSDFADGRFAQLSHVTGRSRTLGYPVRGGYATYMAFEDGRAVEARYWVGSDHPESFTYTGDLVFTTADGGQLPLADVGPVAWSEGMRMASLLYAGRVVAEAA
;
A
#
# COMPACT_ATOMS: atom_id res chain seq x y z
N MET A 1 -25.48 10.63 -7.73
CA MET A 1 -26.62 10.05 -6.98
C MET A 1 -27.74 11.07 -6.81
N THR A 2 -28.98 10.60 -6.74
CA THR A 2 -30.21 11.40 -6.58
C THR A 2 -30.51 11.67 -5.10
N TRP A 3 -31.28 12.72 -4.80
CA TRP A 3 -31.77 13.01 -3.45
C TRP A 3 -32.88 12.04 -3.02
N LEU A 4 -32.83 11.57 -1.78
CA LEU A 4 -33.81 10.66 -1.17
C LEU A 4 -34.61 11.42 -0.11
N ASP A 5 -35.93 11.35 -0.16
CA ASP A 5 -36.78 11.97 0.86
C ASP A 5 -36.53 11.36 2.25
N ALA A 6 -36.59 12.14 3.31
CA ALA A 6 -36.56 11.66 4.69
C ALA A 6 -37.81 12.15 5.42
N THR A 7 -37.93 11.82 6.70
CA THR A 7 -39.01 12.37 7.53
C THR A 7 -38.98 13.91 7.56
N ALA A 8 -40.14 14.52 7.84
CA ALA A 8 -40.32 15.97 8.00
C ALA A 8 -39.87 16.84 6.79
N GLY A 9 -39.94 16.30 5.57
CA GLY A 9 -39.67 17.06 4.33
C GLY A 9 -38.18 17.35 4.09
N TYR A 10 -37.29 16.68 4.81
CA TYR A 10 -35.86 16.70 4.51
C TYR A 10 -35.54 15.78 3.33
N GLN A 11 -34.41 16.03 2.69
CA GLN A 11 -33.86 15.13 1.68
C GLN A 11 -32.39 14.87 1.96
N LEU A 12 -31.95 13.64 1.68
CA LEU A 12 -30.63 13.12 2.00
C LEU A 12 -29.93 12.65 0.72
N ARG A 13 -28.61 12.65 0.72
CA ARG A 13 -27.78 12.07 -0.34
C ARG A 13 -26.43 11.67 0.23
N LEU A 14 -25.78 10.67 -0.36
CA LEU A 14 -24.37 10.41 -0.14
C LEU A 14 -23.52 11.25 -1.10
N GLU A 15 -22.60 12.03 -0.56
CA GLU A 15 -21.69 12.88 -1.31
C GLU A 15 -20.29 12.82 -0.68
N HIS A 16 -19.31 12.37 -1.46
CA HIS A 16 -17.92 12.18 -1.01
C HIS A 16 -17.82 11.41 0.32
N GLY A 17 -18.51 10.25 0.40
CA GLY A 17 -18.54 9.41 1.60
C GLY A 17 -19.30 9.99 2.79
N LYS A 18 -20.01 11.12 2.64
CA LYS A 18 -20.74 11.77 3.73
C LYS A 18 -22.23 11.89 3.41
N VAL A 19 -23.06 11.64 4.42
CA VAL A 19 -24.50 11.89 4.32
C VAL A 19 -24.74 13.38 4.44
N VAL A 20 -25.16 14.00 3.34
CA VAL A 20 -25.58 15.40 3.30
C VAL A 20 -27.10 15.50 3.37
N CYS A 21 -27.59 16.61 3.92
CA CYS A 21 -29.02 16.85 4.13
C CYS A 21 -29.41 18.23 3.60
N ARG A 22 -30.59 18.34 2.99
CA ARG A 22 -31.23 19.61 2.66
C ARG A 22 -32.66 19.65 3.19
N ASN A 23 -33.14 20.84 3.51
CA ASN A 23 -34.51 21.04 4.01
C ASN A 23 -35.55 21.09 2.87
N ALA A 24 -36.82 21.20 3.23
CA ALA A 24 -37.94 21.30 2.28
C ALA A 24 -37.87 22.48 1.30
N LYS A 25 -37.06 23.51 1.59
CA LYS A 25 -36.79 24.66 0.70
C LYS A 25 -35.60 24.41 -0.24
N GLY A 26 -35.03 23.19 -0.24
CA GLY A 26 -33.86 22.82 -1.03
C GLY A 26 -32.52 23.33 -0.48
N LYS A 27 -32.50 24.03 0.67
CA LYS A 27 -31.26 24.55 1.26
C LYS A 27 -30.48 23.40 1.93
N GLN A 28 -29.28 23.14 1.45
CA GLN A 28 -28.34 22.21 2.09
C GLN A 28 -27.90 22.72 3.47
N LEU A 29 -27.88 21.82 4.43
CA LEU A 29 -27.53 22.08 5.83
C LEU A 29 -26.07 21.70 6.09
N ALA A 30 -25.49 22.29 7.14
CA ALA A 30 -24.12 21.99 7.55
C ALA A 30 -23.96 20.56 8.10
N SER A 31 -25.04 19.98 8.64
CA SER A 31 -25.06 18.62 9.17
C SER A 31 -26.47 18.03 9.09
N VAL A 32 -26.55 16.71 9.23
CA VAL A 32 -27.83 16.00 9.37
C VAL A 32 -28.43 16.37 10.73
N PRO A 33 -29.67 16.92 10.78
CA PRO A 33 -30.34 17.26 12.04
C PRO A 33 -30.43 16.06 13.00
N ALA A 34 -30.31 16.33 14.31
CA ALA A 34 -30.38 15.29 15.34
C ALA A 34 -31.70 14.51 15.32
N SER A 35 -32.80 15.16 14.91
CA SER A 35 -34.12 14.53 14.75
C SER A 35 -34.17 13.44 13.69
N LEU A 36 -33.21 13.42 12.75
CA LEU A 36 -33.12 12.41 11.69
C LEU A 36 -32.09 11.31 12.01
N LYS A 37 -31.46 11.32 13.19
CA LYS A 37 -30.35 10.40 13.48
C LYS A 37 -30.76 8.92 13.38
N GLU A 38 -32.00 8.62 13.75
CA GLU A 38 -32.59 7.27 13.71
C GLU A 38 -33.50 7.05 12.49
N ASP A 39 -33.59 8.03 11.59
CA ASP A 39 -34.31 7.86 10.33
C ASP A 39 -33.64 6.74 9.53
N ALA A 40 -34.43 5.76 9.10
CA ALA A 40 -33.93 4.56 8.43
C ALA A 40 -33.05 4.88 7.21
N ARG A 41 -33.35 5.97 6.47
CA ARG A 41 -32.56 6.37 5.30
C ARG A 41 -31.23 7.00 5.70
N VAL A 42 -31.17 7.74 6.81
CA VAL A 42 -29.89 8.24 7.36
C VAL A 42 -29.01 7.06 7.77
N VAL A 43 -29.58 6.08 8.48
CA VAL A 43 -28.85 4.89 8.93
C VAL A 43 -28.32 4.10 7.73
N GLN A 44 -29.15 3.83 6.73
CA GLN A 44 -28.75 3.10 5.51
C GLN A 44 -27.64 3.82 4.73
N LEU A 45 -27.74 5.14 4.56
CA LEU A 45 -26.70 5.91 3.85
C LEU A 45 -25.38 5.94 4.62
N ARG A 46 -25.41 5.96 5.96
CA ARG A 46 -24.19 5.84 6.78
C ARG A 46 -23.55 4.47 6.66
N GLN A 47 -24.34 3.41 6.76
CA GLN A 47 -23.85 2.04 6.57
C GLN A 47 -23.27 1.84 5.17
N LEU A 48 -23.91 2.42 4.14
CA LEU A 48 -23.37 2.41 2.78
C LEU A 48 -22.04 3.17 2.69
N ALA A 49 -21.93 4.34 3.34
CA ALA A 49 -20.69 5.10 3.38
C ALA A 49 -19.53 4.31 4.01
N GLU A 50 -19.78 3.69 5.17
CA GLU A 50 -18.82 2.83 5.88
C GLU A 50 -18.45 1.60 5.04
N TRP A 51 -19.40 1.03 4.29
CA TRP A 51 -19.14 -0.08 3.40
C TRP A 51 -18.27 0.34 2.20
N LEU A 52 -18.54 1.48 1.58
CA LEU A 52 -17.74 2.01 0.47
C LEU A 52 -16.31 2.32 0.92
N GLU A 53 -16.12 2.94 2.08
CA GLU A 53 -14.78 3.21 2.63
C GLU A 53 -13.99 1.91 2.86
N ARG A 54 -14.65 0.87 3.38
CA ARG A 54 -14.03 -0.46 3.55
C ARG A 54 -13.67 -1.08 2.21
N HIS A 55 -14.58 -1.04 1.24
CA HIS A 55 -14.36 -1.56 -0.11
C HIS A 55 -13.18 -0.87 -0.80
N GLU A 56 -13.09 0.46 -0.71
CA GLU A 56 -11.95 1.24 -1.21
C GLU A 56 -10.63 0.82 -0.54
N SER A 57 -10.64 0.55 0.77
CA SER A 57 -9.44 0.05 1.46
C SER A 57 -9.06 -1.36 1.01
N GLU A 58 -10.03 -2.27 0.90
CA GLU A 58 -9.81 -3.66 0.48
C GLU A 58 -9.28 -3.74 -0.96
N CYS A 59 -9.80 -2.92 -1.87
CA CYS A 59 -9.31 -2.80 -3.25
C CYS A 59 -7.85 -2.32 -3.27
N ARG A 60 -7.56 -1.21 -2.57
CA ARG A 60 -6.21 -0.65 -2.49
C ARG A 60 -5.21 -1.63 -1.88
N GLU A 61 -5.57 -2.29 -0.79
CA GLU A 61 -4.72 -3.30 -0.14
C GLU A 61 -4.48 -4.52 -1.03
N THR A 62 -5.45 -4.89 -1.86
CA THR A 62 -5.30 -5.98 -2.81
C THR A 62 -4.34 -5.61 -3.93
N VAL A 63 -4.45 -4.40 -4.48
CA VAL A 63 -3.54 -3.90 -5.52
C VAL A 63 -2.12 -3.67 -4.97
N ASP A 64 -1.98 -3.11 -3.76
CA ASP A 64 -0.67 -3.03 -3.08
C ASP A 64 -0.04 -4.42 -2.92
N ARG A 65 -0.84 -5.44 -2.57
CA ARG A 65 -0.36 -6.82 -2.50
C ARG A 65 0.08 -7.37 -3.86
N TRP A 66 -0.61 -7.04 -4.94
CA TRP A 66 -0.18 -7.42 -6.30
C TRP A 66 1.16 -6.77 -6.64
N MET A 67 1.28 -5.46 -6.40
CA MET A 67 2.50 -4.69 -6.65
C MET A 67 3.68 -5.20 -5.82
N VAL A 68 3.50 -5.36 -4.50
CA VAL A 68 4.62 -5.69 -3.63
C VAL A 68 5.15 -7.11 -3.86
N ARG A 69 4.28 -8.01 -4.33
CA ARG A 69 4.65 -9.38 -4.69
C ARG A 69 5.01 -9.53 -6.18
N SER A 70 4.97 -8.45 -6.95
CA SER A 70 5.12 -8.47 -8.41
C SER A 70 4.27 -9.56 -9.08
N LEU A 71 3.04 -9.76 -8.59
CA LEU A 71 2.19 -10.85 -9.08
C LEU A 71 1.75 -10.56 -10.52
N PRO A 72 1.89 -11.53 -11.44
CA PRO A 72 1.21 -11.44 -12.72
C PRO A 72 -0.30 -11.53 -12.48
N VAL A 73 -1.03 -10.52 -12.94
CA VAL A 73 -2.49 -10.42 -12.78
C VAL A 73 -3.14 -10.76 -14.12
N PRO A 74 -4.13 -11.67 -14.18
CA PRO A 74 -4.87 -11.90 -15.42
C PRO A 74 -5.48 -10.62 -15.96
N THR A 75 -5.25 -10.33 -17.25
CA THR A 75 -5.84 -9.14 -17.91
C THR A 75 -7.35 -9.13 -17.79
N ALA A 76 -7.97 -10.31 -17.89
CA ALA A 76 -9.41 -10.48 -17.71
C ALA A 76 -9.88 -10.00 -16.31
N ALA A 77 -9.08 -10.22 -15.27
CA ALA A 77 -9.41 -9.74 -13.92
C ALA A 77 -9.33 -8.21 -13.84
N VAL A 78 -8.28 -7.60 -14.42
CA VAL A 78 -8.14 -6.13 -14.49
C VAL A 78 -9.33 -5.51 -15.23
N VAL A 79 -9.69 -6.06 -16.39
CA VAL A 79 -10.84 -5.61 -17.19
C VAL A 79 -12.16 -5.76 -16.43
N GLU A 80 -12.38 -6.87 -15.74
CA GLU A 80 -13.63 -7.13 -15.01
C GLU A 80 -13.82 -6.14 -13.85
N VAL A 81 -12.75 -5.77 -13.14
CA VAL A 81 -12.84 -4.85 -12.00
C VAL A 81 -12.80 -3.38 -12.40
N TRP A 82 -12.31 -3.04 -13.60
CA TRP A 82 -12.14 -1.66 -14.06
C TRP A 82 -13.39 -0.76 -14.03
N PRO A 83 -14.62 -1.27 -14.28
CA PRO A 83 -15.82 -0.46 -14.15
C PRO A 83 -16.10 0.02 -12.72
N ASP A 84 -15.63 -0.71 -11.71
CA ASP A 84 -15.73 -0.33 -10.30
C ASP A 84 -14.75 0.83 -9.99
N PRO A 85 -15.24 2.01 -9.57
CA PRO A 85 -14.38 3.14 -9.26
C PRO A 85 -13.32 2.86 -8.19
N ALA A 86 -13.62 2.04 -7.18
CA ALA A 86 -12.65 1.75 -6.11
C ALA A 86 -11.45 0.95 -6.63
N TRP A 87 -11.71 -0.01 -7.52
CA TRP A 87 -10.66 -0.77 -8.20
C TRP A 87 -9.90 0.08 -9.20
N ARG A 88 -10.63 0.84 -10.04
CA ARG A 88 -10.01 1.73 -11.02
C ARG A 88 -9.11 2.76 -10.35
N ASP A 89 -9.55 3.40 -9.28
CA ASP A 89 -8.74 4.40 -8.58
C ASP A 89 -7.48 3.79 -7.94
N ALA A 90 -7.52 2.51 -7.54
CA ALA A 90 -6.35 1.79 -7.03
C ALA A 90 -5.36 1.36 -8.13
N LEU A 91 -5.85 1.07 -9.34
CA LEU A 91 -5.08 0.56 -10.47
C LEU A 91 -4.59 1.65 -11.44
N HIS A 92 -5.39 2.69 -11.62
CA HIS A 92 -5.09 3.81 -12.50
C HIS A 92 -3.78 4.46 -12.07
N ASP A 93 -2.98 4.85 -13.07
CA ASP A 93 -1.64 5.39 -12.92
C ASP A 93 -0.59 4.42 -12.34
N LEU A 94 -0.88 3.15 -12.09
CA LEU A 94 0.17 2.20 -11.78
C LEU A 94 1.05 1.94 -12.99
N VAL A 95 2.35 1.86 -12.76
CA VAL A 95 3.28 1.32 -13.73
C VAL A 95 3.00 -0.17 -13.83
N VAL A 96 2.63 -0.61 -15.02
CA VAL A 96 2.40 -2.00 -15.38
C VAL A 96 3.40 -2.42 -16.45
N THR A 97 3.73 -3.70 -16.47
CA THR A 97 4.53 -4.29 -17.55
C THR A 97 3.63 -5.15 -18.42
N VAL A 98 3.63 -4.86 -19.72
CA VAL A 98 2.87 -5.57 -20.73
C VAL A 98 3.81 -5.90 -21.89
N ASP A 99 3.88 -7.17 -22.28
CA ASP A 99 4.75 -7.64 -23.37
C ASP A 99 6.24 -7.25 -23.24
N GLY A 100 6.70 -7.02 -22.00
CA GLY A 100 8.08 -6.64 -21.69
C GLY A 100 8.33 -5.13 -21.59
N GLU A 101 7.33 -4.30 -21.90
CA GLU A 101 7.42 -2.84 -21.81
C GLU A 101 6.65 -2.30 -20.61
N SER A 102 7.20 -1.29 -19.93
CA SER A 102 6.59 -0.65 -18.77
C SER A 102 5.95 0.69 -19.13
N GLY A 103 4.78 0.96 -18.54
CA GLY A 103 4.09 2.23 -18.68
C GLY A 103 2.92 2.39 -17.71
N PHE A 104 2.26 3.54 -17.75
CA PHE A 104 1.17 3.91 -16.85
C PHE A 104 -0.17 3.34 -17.32
N LEU A 105 -0.82 2.52 -16.49
CA LEU A 105 -2.15 2.00 -16.76
C LEU A 105 -3.19 3.12 -16.76
N ARG A 106 -3.87 3.30 -17.88
CA ARG A 106 -4.90 4.34 -18.09
C ARG A 106 -6.30 3.83 -18.28
N ASP A 107 -6.44 2.63 -18.85
CA ASP A 107 -7.75 2.07 -19.15
C ASP A 107 -7.71 0.53 -19.21
N ALA A 108 -8.87 -0.12 -19.08
CA ALA A 108 -9.03 -1.53 -19.34
C ALA A 108 -10.43 -1.83 -19.88
N VAL A 109 -10.49 -2.47 -21.06
CA VAL A 109 -11.73 -2.66 -21.82
C VAL A 109 -11.83 -4.08 -22.36
N GLY A 110 -13.00 -4.70 -22.20
CA GLY A 110 -13.32 -6.02 -22.74
C GLY A 110 -13.01 -6.14 -24.23
N GLY A 111 -12.27 -7.18 -24.61
CA GLY A 111 -11.84 -7.44 -25.98
C GLY A 111 -10.65 -6.62 -26.48
N ARG A 112 -10.37 -5.46 -25.88
CA ARG A 112 -9.20 -4.61 -26.22
C ARG A 112 -8.02 -4.80 -25.27
N GLY A 113 -8.27 -5.21 -24.03
CA GLY A 113 -7.25 -5.41 -23.00
C GLY A 113 -7.00 -4.14 -22.19
N VAL A 114 -5.74 -3.86 -21.86
CA VAL A 114 -5.30 -2.69 -21.09
C VAL A 114 -4.77 -1.59 -22.02
N GLY A 115 -5.08 -0.34 -21.69
CA GLY A 115 -4.50 0.86 -22.28
C GLY A 115 -3.40 1.39 -21.37
N VAL A 116 -2.20 1.51 -21.92
CA VAL A 116 -0.98 1.92 -21.21
C VAL A 116 -0.39 3.14 -21.90
N VAL A 117 0.07 4.13 -21.13
CA VAL A 117 0.87 5.24 -21.64
C VAL A 117 2.33 4.94 -21.37
N THR A 118 3.13 4.83 -22.42
CA THR A 118 4.57 4.56 -22.33
C THR A 118 5.32 5.81 -21.86
N VAL A 119 6.60 5.66 -21.49
CA VAL A 119 7.48 6.80 -21.15
C VAL A 119 7.66 7.79 -22.29
N ASP A 120 7.49 7.34 -23.54
CA ASP A 120 7.50 8.20 -24.74
C ASP A 120 6.20 9.01 -24.90
N GLY A 121 5.19 8.77 -24.06
CA GLY A 121 3.88 9.44 -24.11
C GLY A 121 2.88 8.81 -25.07
N ASP A 122 3.24 7.73 -25.75
CA ASP A 122 2.34 7.00 -26.63
C ASP A 122 1.31 6.19 -25.85
N THR A 123 0.06 6.22 -26.30
CA THR A 123 -0.99 5.34 -25.76
C THR A 123 -1.03 4.04 -26.55
N VAL A 124 -0.60 2.95 -25.92
CA VAL A 124 -0.59 1.60 -26.49
C VAL A 124 -1.71 0.78 -25.86
N TRP A 125 -2.38 -0.03 -26.67
CA TRP A 125 -3.34 -1.01 -26.19
C TRP A 125 -2.79 -2.41 -26.42
N SER A 126 -2.83 -3.23 -25.37
CA SER A 126 -2.43 -4.63 -25.46
C SER A 126 -3.36 -5.52 -24.64
N ASN A 127 -3.50 -6.77 -25.07
CA ASN A 127 -4.34 -7.77 -24.44
C ASN A 127 -3.53 -9.05 -24.16
N PRO A 128 -2.49 -8.97 -23.31
CA PRO A 128 -1.74 -10.16 -22.91
C PRO A 128 -2.64 -11.05 -22.03
N GLU A 129 -2.24 -12.29 -21.78
CA GLU A 129 -2.94 -13.13 -20.79
C GLU A 129 -2.76 -12.56 -19.37
N LEU A 130 -1.57 -12.03 -19.08
CA LEU A 130 -1.14 -11.53 -17.78
C LEU A 130 -0.54 -10.12 -17.92
N VAL A 131 -0.87 -9.25 -16.97
CA VAL A 131 -0.25 -7.94 -16.78
C VAL A 131 0.63 -8.00 -15.53
N GLY A 132 1.87 -7.56 -15.65
CA GLY A 132 2.76 -7.41 -14.50
C GLY A 132 2.48 -6.11 -13.76
N ILE A 133 2.39 -6.16 -12.43
CA ILE A 133 2.42 -4.96 -11.58
C ILE A 133 3.73 -5.01 -10.79
N PRO A 134 4.86 -4.54 -11.35
CA PRO A 134 6.16 -4.73 -10.75
C PRO A 134 6.33 -3.95 -9.45
N HIS A 135 7.03 -4.55 -8.49
CA HIS A 135 7.58 -3.83 -7.35
C HIS A 135 8.57 -2.78 -7.86
N PRO A 136 8.59 -1.55 -7.31
CA PRO A 136 9.41 -0.46 -7.84
C PRO A 136 10.92 -0.73 -7.85
N VAL A 137 11.42 -1.60 -6.96
CA VAL A 137 12.84 -2.02 -6.98
C VAL A 137 13.23 -2.81 -8.24
N LEU A 138 12.25 -3.35 -8.96
CA LEU A 138 12.46 -4.12 -10.20
C LEU A 138 12.34 -3.24 -11.45
N LEU A 139 11.94 -1.98 -11.30
CA LEU A 139 11.85 -1.03 -12.41
C LEU A 139 13.25 -0.43 -12.65
N ALA A 140 13.87 -0.78 -13.78
CA ALA A 140 15.20 -0.27 -14.14
C ALA A 140 15.22 1.26 -14.26
N ASP A 141 14.17 1.82 -14.86
CA ASP A 141 14.04 3.25 -15.15
C ASP A 141 13.07 3.94 -14.18
N LEU A 142 13.10 3.56 -12.90
CA LEU A 142 12.19 4.09 -11.87
C LEU A 142 12.24 5.62 -11.76
N ASP A 143 13.43 6.22 -11.89
CA ASP A 143 13.60 7.68 -11.81
C ASP A 143 13.01 8.39 -13.03
N GLU A 144 13.20 7.83 -14.24
CA GLU A 144 12.56 8.34 -15.45
C GLU A 144 11.02 8.23 -15.37
N LEU A 145 10.51 7.09 -14.88
CA LEU A 145 9.08 6.91 -14.63
C LEU A 145 8.54 7.92 -13.61
N ARG A 146 9.32 8.30 -12.58
CA ARG A 146 8.92 9.33 -11.61
C ARG A 146 8.85 10.71 -12.24
N GLU A 147 9.86 11.07 -13.03
CA GLU A 147 9.92 12.35 -13.75
C GLU A 147 8.74 12.47 -14.71
N PHE A 148 8.56 11.47 -15.59
CA PHE A 148 7.46 11.45 -16.54
C PHE A 148 6.08 11.37 -15.85
N GLY A 149 5.96 10.60 -14.77
CA GLY A 149 4.75 10.55 -13.96
C GLY A 149 4.37 11.92 -13.37
N ALA A 150 5.36 12.70 -12.93
CA ALA A 150 5.13 14.06 -12.44
C ALA A 150 4.65 15.00 -13.56
N GLU A 151 5.22 14.91 -14.76
CA GLU A 151 4.77 15.68 -15.93
C GLU A 151 3.35 15.32 -16.37
N LEU A 152 3.01 14.04 -16.32
CA LEU A 152 1.71 13.51 -16.71
C LEU A 152 0.62 13.73 -15.64
N GLY A 153 0.99 14.21 -14.45
CA GLY A 153 0.07 14.45 -13.33
C GLY A 153 -0.47 13.15 -12.73
N VAL A 154 0.34 12.09 -12.71
CA VAL A 154 -0.01 10.78 -12.13
C VAL A 154 -0.38 10.89 -10.65
N GLU A 155 -1.50 10.28 -10.27
CA GLU A 155 -1.93 10.16 -8.87
C GLU A 155 -2.13 8.69 -8.47
N GLN A 156 -1.11 8.07 -7.85
CA GLN A 156 -1.23 6.69 -7.39
C GLN A 156 -1.82 6.59 -5.99
N LYS A 157 -2.89 5.81 -5.82
CA LYS A 157 -3.44 5.46 -4.48
C LYS A 157 -2.62 4.36 -3.79
N VAL A 158 -1.92 3.54 -4.56
CA VAL A 158 -0.91 2.59 -4.07
C VAL A 158 0.46 3.24 -4.26
N GLN A 159 1.28 3.29 -3.21
CA GLN A 159 2.60 3.91 -3.31
C GLN A 159 3.56 3.00 -4.06
N GLN A 160 3.57 3.08 -5.39
CA GLN A 160 4.53 2.38 -6.25
C GLN A 160 5.72 3.28 -6.58
N LEU A 161 5.53 4.37 -7.33
CA LEU A 161 6.63 5.25 -7.76
C LEU A 161 7.43 5.80 -6.57
N PHE A 162 6.74 6.28 -5.54
CA PHE A 162 7.37 6.90 -4.37
C PHE A 162 7.57 5.94 -3.20
N ARG A 163 7.40 4.63 -3.42
CA ARG A 163 7.80 3.65 -2.41
C ARG A 163 9.28 3.81 -2.15
N GLN A 164 9.66 3.88 -0.86
CA GLN A 164 11.08 3.80 -0.51
C GLN A 164 11.60 2.42 -0.88
N THR A 165 12.59 2.38 -1.77
CA THR A 165 13.27 1.16 -2.22
C THR A 165 14.69 1.12 -1.69
N PHE A 166 15.22 -0.08 -1.53
CA PHE A 166 16.62 -0.30 -1.22
C PHE A 166 17.18 -1.27 -2.27
N ALA A 167 18.11 -0.77 -3.08
CA ALA A 167 18.85 -1.63 -3.99
C ALA A 167 19.61 -2.69 -3.20
N LYS A 168 19.63 -3.92 -3.71
CA LYS A 168 20.48 -4.96 -3.15
C LYS A 168 21.93 -4.62 -3.49
N ASP A 169 22.76 -4.49 -2.46
CA ASP A 169 24.19 -4.26 -2.57
C ASP A 169 24.96 -5.60 -2.54
N GLU A 170 26.24 -5.54 -2.93
CA GLU A 170 27.13 -6.69 -2.84
C GLU A 170 27.50 -6.95 -1.37
N ARG A 171 26.71 -7.78 -0.69
CA ARG A 171 27.02 -8.24 0.69
C ARG A 171 28.09 -9.32 0.67
N LYS A 172 28.94 -9.32 1.71
CA LYS A 172 29.99 -10.33 1.88
C LYS A 172 29.40 -11.75 1.87
N PRO A 173 30.04 -12.74 1.23
CA PRO A 173 29.63 -14.13 1.31
C PRO A 173 29.51 -14.59 2.77
N GLY A 174 28.37 -15.22 3.12
CA GLY A 174 28.10 -15.72 4.47
C GLY A 174 27.62 -14.68 5.49
N ALA A 175 27.45 -13.41 5.09
CA ALA A 175 26.72 -12.45 5.93
C ALA A 175 25.25 -12.91 6.04
N ASN A 176 24.70 -12.91 7.26
CA ASN A 176 23.34 -13.40 7.53
C ASN A 176 22.47 -12.37 8.28
N ALA A 177 22.97 -11.14 8.44
CA ALA A 177 22.36 -10.08 9.23
C ALA A 177 22.78 -8.70 8.71
N VAL A 178 21.86 -7.74 8.74
CA VAL A 178 22.09 -6.33 8.46
C VAL A 178 22.01 -5.53 9.76
N SER A 179 23.11 -4.87 10.11
CA SER A 179 23.23 -4.05 11.34
C SER A 179 23.14 -2.55 11.07
N ASP A 180 22.85 -2.13 9.84
CA ASP A 180 22.79 -0.72 9.41
C ASP A 180 21.77 0.10 10.25
N PHE A 181 20.80 -0.58 10.87
CA PHE A 181 19.77 -0.01 11.73
C PHE A 181 19.85 -0.51 13.19
N ALA A 182 20.99 -1.06 13.62
CA ALA A 182 21.18 -1.46 15.00
C ALA A 182 21.33 -0.25 15.95
N ASP A 183 21.21 -0.50 17.25
CA ASP A 183 21.45 0.46 18.34
C ASP A 183 20.51 1.67 18.36
N GLY A 184 19.35 1.57 17.72
CA GLY A 184 18.31 2.58 17.74
C GLY A 184 17.59 2.60 19.08
N ARG A 185 17.90 3.58 19.94
CA ARG A 185 17.31 3.69 21.27
C ARG A 185 15.85 4.14 21.23
N PHE A 186 14.98 3.42 21.93
CA PHE A 186 13.64 3.85 22.27
C PHE A 186 13.51 4.03 23.78
N ALA A 187 12.78 5.07 24.20
CA ALA A 187 12.50 5.31 25.61
C ALA A 187 11.70 4.17 26.25
N GLN A 188 10.82 3.54 25.46
CA GLN A 188 10.00 2.40 25.86
C GLN A 188 9.82 1.43 24.69
N LEU A 189 9.79 0.12 24.97
CA LEU A 189 9.45 -0.91 23.98
C LEU A 189 8.04 -0.70 23.40
N SER A 190 7.11 -0.16 24.17
CA SER A 190 5.75 0.22 23.74
C SER A 190 5.77 1.18 22.54
N HIS A 191 6.78 2.04 22.42
CA HIS A 191 6.88 3.03 21.34
C HIS A 191 7.22 2.36 20.00
N VAL A 192 8.24 1.50 19.96
CA VAL A 192 8.64 0.79 18.73
C VAL A 192 7.62 -0.27 18.33
N THR A 193 7.02 -0.97 19.30
CA THR A 193 5.95 -1.96 19.03
C THR A 193 4.66 -1.28 18.56
N GLY A 194 4.28 -0.14 19.16
CA GLY A 194 3.16 0.69 18.69
C GLY A 194 3.38 1.21 17.27
N ARG A 195 4.59 1.67 16.95
CA ARG A 195 4.97 2.08 15.60
C ARG A 195 4.92 0.93 14.60
N SER A 196 5.41 -0.25 14.98
CA SER A 196 5.34 -1.46 14.16
C SER A 196 3.90 -1.80 13.81
N ARG A 197 2.99 -1.75 14.78
CA ARG A 197 1.55 -1.97 14.56
C ARG A 197 0.94 -0.94 13.60
N THR A 198 1.23 0.35 13.78
CA THR A 198 0.73 1.42 12.90
C THR A 198 1.21 1.27 11.45
N LEU A 199 2.43 0.74 11.26
CA LEU A 199 3.02 0.49 9.95
C LEU A 199 2.67 -0.88 9.36
N GLY A 200 1.88 -1.71 10.07
CA GLY A 200 1.47 -3.04 9.59
C GLY A 200 2.52 -4.14 9.75
N TYR A 201 3.53 -3.94 10.60
CA TYR A 201 4.56 -4.94 10.91
C TYR A 201 4.25 -5.65 12.24
N PRO A 202 3.73 -6.89 12.23
CA PRO A 202 3.48 -7.63 13.46
C PRO A 202 4.79 -7.93 14.21
N VAL A 203 4.74 -7.88 15.54
CA VAL A 203 5.88 -8.21 16.40
C VAL A 203 5.73 -9.62 16.97
N ARG A 204 6.73 -10.48 16.76
CA ARG A 204 6.77 -11.88 17.20
C ARG A 204 8.13 -12.20 17.83
N GLY A 205 8.12 -12.63 19.09
CA GLY A 205 9.35 -13.03 19.80
C GLY A 205 10.44 -11.94 19.85
N GLY A 206 10.02 -10.68 19.93
CA GLY A 206 10.92 -9.51 19.93
C GLY A 206 11.36 -9.00 18.55
N TYR A 207 10.83 -9.57 17.47
CA TYR A 207 11.10 -9.13 16.10
C TYR A 207 9.87 -8.49 15.47
N ALA A 208 10.01 -7.30 14.88
CA ALA A 208 9.07 -6.85 13.85
C ALA A 208 9.28 -7.72 12.61
N THR A 209 8.18 -8.16 11.99
CA THR A 209 8.22 -9.15 10.90
C THR A 209 7.51 -8.65 9.65
N TYR A 210 8.04 -9.02 8.49
CA TYR A 210 7.43 -8.79 7.19
C TYR A 210 7.62 -10.01 6.28
N MET A 211 6.54 -10.49 5.66
CA MET A 211 6.58 -11.64 4.76
C MET A 211 6.59 -11.19 3.31
N ALA A 212 7.76 -11.27 2.68
CA ALA A 212 7.94 -11.03 1.25
C ALA A 212 7.65 -12.31 0.46
N PHE A 213 7.09 -12.14 -0.74
CA PHE A 213 6.91 -13.24 -1.70
C PHE A 213 7.66 -12.87 -2.97
N GLU A 214 8.59 -13.71 -3.37
CA GLU A 214 9.51 -13.46 -4.47
C GLU A 214 9.90 -14.81 -5.10
N ASP A 215 9.83 -14.89 -6.44
CA ASP A 215 10.15 -16.11 -7.20
C ASP A 215 9.47 -17.39 -6.69
N GLY A 216 8.20 -17.26 -6.29
CA GLY A 216 7.39 -18.36 -5.75
C GLY A 216 7.80 -18.81 -4.34
N ARG A 217 8.70 -18.09 -3.67
CA ARG A 217 9.17 -18.37 -2.30
C ARG A 217 8.70 -17.29 -1.35
N ALA A 218 8.41 -17.69 -0.11
CA ALA A 218 8.15 -16.77 0.98
C ALA A 218 9.41 -16.59 1.82
N VAL A 219 9.82 -15.34 2.02
CA VAL A 219 10.97 -14.92 2.83
C VAL A 219 10.47 -13.99 3.93
N GLU A 220 10.73 -14.34 5.18
CA GLU A 220 10.38 -13.50 6.33
C GLU A 220 11.57 -12.62 6.70
N ALA A 221 11.41 -11.31 6.55
CA ALA A 221 12.30 -10.33 7.15
C ALA A 221 11.96 -10.17 8.63
N ARG A 222 12.97 -10.24 9.50
CA ARG A 222 12.82 -10.15 10.96
C ARG A 222 13.79 -9.12 11.50
N TYR A 223 13.27 -8.05 12.06
CA TYR A 223 14.06 -6.95 12.61
C TYR A 223 13.90 -6.87 14.13
N TRP A 224 14.98 -6.99 14.88
CA TRP A 224 14.94 -7.00 16.34
C TRP A 224 14.51 -5.65 16.90
N VAL A 225 13.47 -5.65 17.73
CA VAL A 225 12.92 -4.47 18.40
C VAL A 225 12.87 -4.60 19.93
N GLY A 226 13.23 -5.76 20.48
CA GLY A 226 13.29 -6.02 21.93
C GLY A 226 12.16 -6.90 22.47
N SER A 227 12.40 -7.53 23.63
CA SER A 227 11.49 -8.52 24.24
C SER A 227 11.21 -8.29 25.73
N ASP A 228 11.61 -7.14 26.29
CA ASP A 228 11.42 -6.79 27.70
C ASP A 228 9.99 -6.31 28.00
N HIS A 229 9.76 -5.76 29.20
CA HIS A 229 8.48 -5.16 29.54
C HIS A 229 8.18 -3.91 28.68
N PRO A 230 6.91 -3.60 28.39
CA PRO A 230 6.55 -2.48 27.51
C PRO A 230 7.14 -1.11 27.92
N GLU A 231 7.28 -0.86 29.22
CA GLU A 231 7.81 0.39 29.81
C GLU A 231 9.36 0.43 29.83
N SER A 232 10.03 -0.68 29.54
CA SER A 232 11.49 -0.75 29.53
C SER A 232 12.06 -0.04 28.31
N PHE A 233 13.17 0.68 28.48
CA PHE A 233 13.94 1.17 27.34
C PHE A 233 14.45 -0.02 26.50
N THR A 234 14.68 0.21 25.21
CA THR A 234 15.17 -0.84 24.32
C THR A 234 16.03 -0.28 23.20
N TYR A 235 16.77 -1.16 22.53
CA TYR A 235 17.58 -0.88 21.36
C TYR A 235 17.15 -1.80 20.23
N THR A 236 17.07 -1.26 19.02
CA THR A 236 16.94 -2.09 17.82
C THR A 236 18.20 -2.91 17.61
N GLY A 237 18.06 -4.08 16.99
CA GLY A 237 19.18 -4.97 16.66
C GLY A 237 19.22 -5.25 15.17
N ASP A 238 19.69 -6.44 14.82
CA ASP A 238 19.87 -6.82 13.43
C ASP A 238 18.54 -7.08 12.70
N LEU A 239 18.55 -6.81 11.39
CA LEU A 239 17.62 -7.36 10.43
C LEU A 239 18.18 -8.67 9.86
N VAL A 240 17.43 -9.76 10.01
CA VAL A 240 17.75 -11.07 9.45
C VAL A 240 16.63 -11.53 8.53
N PHE A 241 16.93 -12.49 7.66
CA PHE A 241 15.97 -13.09 6.75
C PHE A 241 15.87 -14.59 7.02
N THR A 242 14.66 -15.12 6.98
CA THR A 242 14.42 -16.55 7.15
C THR A 242 13.51 -17.10 6.06
N THR A 243 13.67 -18.38 5.76
CA THR A 243 12.70 -19.15 4.97
C THR A 243 11.38 -19.29 5.73
N ALA A 244 10.32 -19.70 5.03
CA ALA A 244 8.99 -19.91 5.62
C ALA A 244 8.95 -20.96 6.75
N ASP A 245 9.87 -21.92 6.74
CA ASP A 245 10.06 -22.94 7.79
C ASP A 245 10.99 -22.48 8.93
N GLY A 246 11.49 -21.24 8.88
CA GLY A 246 12.27 -20.60 9.94
C GLY A 246 13.78 -20.78 9.84
N GLY A 247 14.29 -21.38 8.77
CA GLY A 247 15.72 -21.48 8.49
C GLY A 247 16.32 -20.12 8.16
N GLN A 248 17.49 -19.79 8.72
CA GLN A 248 18.18 -18.53 8.40
C GLN A 248 18.68 -18.52 6.96
N LEU A 249 18.43 -17.43 6.24
CA LEU A 249 18.90 -17.20 4.88
C LEU A 249 20.16 -16.33 4.89
N PRO A 250 21.22 -16.74 4.17
CA PRO A 250 22.32 -15.84 3.85
C PRO A 250 21.82 -14.63 3.07
N LEU A 251 22.36 -13.44 3.34
CA LEU A 251 21.96 -12.20 2.66
C LEU A 251 22.19 -12.27 1.15
N ALA A 252 23.19 -13.05 0.71
CA ALA A 252 23.44 -13.31 -0.71
C ALA A 252 22.25 -13.99 -1.41
N ASP A 253 21.47 -14.79 -0.69
CA ASP A 253 20.36 -15.59 -1.22
C ASP A 253 18.99 -14.87 -1.11
N VAL A 254 18.95 -13.70 -0.47
CA VAL A 254 17.73 -12.87 -0.37
C VAL A 254 17.51 -12.12 -1.68
N GLY A 255 16.36 -12.28 -2.33
CA GLY A 255 16.06 -11.58 -3.58
C GLY A 255 15.82 -10.06 -3.37
N PRO A 256 15.87 -9.27 -4.46
CA PRO A 256 15.78 -7.80 -4.41
C PRO A 256 14.50 -7.25 -3.76
N VAL A 257 13.35 -7.90 -3.96
CA VAL A 257 12.07 -7.48 -3.36
C VAL A 257 12.07 -7.75 -1.86
N ALA A 258 12.42 -8.97 -1.44
CA ALA A 258 12.49 -9.30 -0.02
C ALA A 258 13.50 -8.41 0.72
N TRP A 259 14.66 -8.18 0.08
CA TRP A 259 15.68 -7.26 0.56
C TRP A 259 15.13 -5.84 0.76
N SER A 260 14.56 -5.27 -0.30
CA SER A 260 14.04 -3.90 -0.29
C SER A 260 12.98 -3.70 0.79
N GLU A 261 12.04 -4.62 0.92
CA GLU A 261 10.96 -4.52 1.91
C GLU A 261 11.43 -4.75 3.35
N GLY A 262 12.39 -5.65 3.58
CA GLY A 262 13.02 -5.83 4.88
C GLY A 262 13.78 -4.58 5.32
N MET A 263 14.58 -4.01 4.42
CA MET A 263 15.31 -2.76 4.67
C MET A 263 14.36 -1.57 4.90
N ARG A 264 13.27 -1.49 4.14
CA ARG A 264 12.21 -0.48 4.32
C ARG A 264 11.56 -0.59 5.69
N MET A 265 11.20 -1.79 6.13
CA MET A 265 10.67 -2.02 7.49
C MET A 265 11.67 -1.55 8.55
N ALA A 266 12.93 -2.00 8.47
CA ALA A 266 13.95 -1.64 9.45
C ALA A 266 14.20 -0.13 9.48
N SER A 267 14.33 0.52 8.31
CA SER A 267 14.51 1.97 8.18
C SER A 267 13.35 2.76 8.79
N LEU A 268 12.11 2.41 8.44
CA LEU A 268 10.92 3.09 8.95
C LEU A 268 10.79 2.95 10.46
N LEU A 269 11.11 1.79 11.02
CA LEU A 269 11.09 1.58 12.47
C LEU A 269 12.22 2.36 13.14
N TYR A 270 13.45 2.24 12.65
CA TYR A 270 14.62 2.93 13.17
C TYR A 270 14.47 4.46 13.17
N ALA A 271 13.77 5.03 12.19
CA ALA A 271 13.47 6.47 12.14
C ALA A 271 12.67 6.97 13.36
N GLY A 272 11.98 6.09 14.09
CA GLY A 272 11.23 6.44 15.31
C GLY A 272 12.07 6.51 16.59
N ARG A 273 13.37 6.20 16.53
CA ARG A 273 14.27 6.22 17.69
C ARG A 273 14.41 7.62 18.29
N VAL A 274 14.88 7.68 19.53
CA VAL A 274 15.29 8.94 20.16
C VAL A 274 16.52 9.47 19.43
N VAL A 275 16.43 10.69 18.90
CA VAL A 275 17.56 11.43 18.32
C VAL A 275 18.11 12.36 19.40
N ALA A 276 19.39 12.23 19.74
CA ALA A 276 20.03 13.21 20.61
C ALA A 276 20.14 14.55 19.87
N GLU A 277 19.81 15.67 20.53
CA GLU A 277 20.13 16.98 19.97
C GLU A 277 21.65 17.09 19.82
N ALA A 278 22.10 17.52 18.64
CA ALA A 278 23.51 17.78 18.40
C ALA A 278 23.94 18.94 19.32
N ALA A 279 24.92 18.67 20.20
CA ALA A 279 25.52 19.65 21.09
C ALA A 279 26.42 20.64 20.33
#